data_AF-A0A1I2AII0-F1
#
_entry.id   AF-A0A1I2AII0-F1
#
_cell.length_a   1.000
_cell.length_b   1.000
_cell.length_c   1.000
_cell.angle_alpha   90.00
_cell.angle_beta   90.00
_cell.angle_gamma   90.00
#
_symmetry.space_group_name_H-M   'P 1'
#
loop_
_entity.id
_entity.type
_entity.pdbx_description
1 polymer ?
#
loop_
_entity_poly.entity_id
_entity_poly.type
_entity_poly.pdbx_seq_one_letter_code
_entity_poly.pdbx_strand_id
1 'polypeptide(L)'
;MADLERPWEPAGCTGELGAAVWSWCDDVVAWINHEYAWRPAQMVPACWPHHAHIARELPVLAVLRWEAENATAPQLMEEWNRYAFPMFYDRMAQRLGESSCRTGRHQDWPAESRYTAFLDASR
;
A
#
# COMPACT_ATOMS: atom_id res chain seq x y z
N MET A 1 21.82 -13.74 -9.60
CA MET A 1 20.64 -13.53 -8.73
C MET A 1 19.68 -12.47 -9.28
N ALA A 2 19.67 -12.20 -10.60
CA ALA A 2 18.85 -11.11 -11.18
C ALA A 2 17.46 -11.56 -11.68
N ASP A 3 17.11 -12.85 -11.57
CA ASP A 3 15.87 -13.44 -12.12
C ASP A 3 14.83 -13.87 -11.07
N LEU A 4 15.04 -13.56 -9.80
CA LEU A 4 14.03 -13.85 -8.78
C LEU A 4 13.07 -12.66 -8.65
N GLU A 5 11.80 -12.94 -8.96
CA GLU A 5 10.69 -12.03 -8.65
C GLU A 5 10.73 -11.67 -7.17
N ARG A 6 10.39 -10.42 -6.86
CA ARG A 6 10.47 -9.87 -5.50
C ARG A 6 9.05 -9.74 -4.96
N PRO A 7 8.61 -10.58 -4.01
CA PRO A 7 7.25 -10.53 -3.47
C PRO A 7 6.89 -9.19 -2.83
N TRP A 8 7.90 -8.40 -2.43
CA TRP A 8 7.69 -7.04 -1.92
C TRP A 8 7.46 -5.98 -3.01
N GLU A 9 7.48 -6.37 -4.29
CA GLU A 9 7.11 -5.55 -5.46
C GLU A 9 6.04 -6.29 -6.27
N PRO A 10 4.74 -6.22 -5.91
CA PRO A 10 3.69 -7.04 -6.51
C PRO A 10 3.56 -6.87 -8.03
N ALA A 11 3.85 -5.67 -8.53
CA ALA A 11 3.82 -5.37 -9.96
C ALA A 11 4.92 -6.11 -10.77
N GLY A 12 5.97 -6.58 -10.10
CA GLY A 12 7.04 -7.38 -10.69
C GLY A 12 6.83 -8.89 -10.56
N CYS A 13 5.75 -9.34 -9.93
CA CYS A 13 5.40 -10.75 -9.79
C CYS A 13 4.38 -11.17 -10.84
N THR A 14 4.56 -12.36 -11.43
CA THR A 14 3.71 -12.87 -12.51
C THR A 14 3.18 -14.27 -12.18
N GLY A 15 2.23 -14.75 -13.00
CA GLY A 15 1.67 -16.10 -12.87
C GLY A 15 1.06 -16.37 -11.49
N GLU A 16 1.35 -17.57 -10.97
CA GLU A 16 0.85 -18.03 -9.66
C GLU A 16 1.42 -17.21 -8.50
N LEU A 17 2.70 -16.81 -8.56
CA LEU A 17 3.29 -15.96 -7.53
C LEU A 17 2.60 -14.61 -7.46
N GLY A 18 2.34 -13.98 -8.61
CA GLY A 18 1.56 -12.76 -8.67
C GLY A 18 0.22 -12.91 -7.97
N ALA A 19 -0.59 -13.91 -8.36
CA ALA A 19 -1.88 -14.16 -7.74
C ALA A 19 -1.79 -14.36 -6.21
N ALA A 20 -0.80 -15.13 -5.75
CA ALA A 20 -0.57 -15.36 -4.32
C ALA A 20 -0.19 -14.09 -3.56
N VAL A 21 0.70 -13.26 -4.12
CA VAL A 21 1.13 -11.99 -3.50
C VAL A 21 -0.05 -11.01 -3.40
N TRP A 22 -0.87 -10.91 -4.44
CA TRP A 22 -2.06 -10.07 -4.44
C TRP A 22 -3.09 -10.53 -3.39
N SER A 23 -3.37 -11.84 -3.31
CA SER A 23 -4.24 -12.40 -2.28
C SER A 23 -3.71 -12.18 -0.87
N TRP A 24 -2.39 -12.35 -0.67
CA TRP A 24 -1.77 -12.08 0.62
C TRP A 24 -1.83 -10.60 1.00
N CYS A 25 -1.76 -9.69 0.04
CA CYS A 25 -1.95 -8.26 0.28
C CYS A 25 -3.38 -7.93 0.77
N ASP A 26 -4.41 -8.66 0.31
CA ASP A 26 -5.77 -8.52 0.87
C ASP A 26 -5.80 -8.88 2.37
N ASP A 27 -5.11 -9.97 2.76
CA ASP A 27 -4.99 -10.36 4.17
C ASP A 27 -4.24 -9.31 4.99
N VAL A 28 -3.16 -8.74 4.43
CA VAL A 28 -2.40 -7.65 5.07
C VAL A 28 -3.29 -6.42 5.27
N VAL A 29 -4.09 -6.04 4.27
CA VAL A 29 -5.03 -4.92 4.38
C VAL A 29 -6.09 -5.18 5.45
N ALA A 30 -6.64 -6.40 5.49
CA ALA A 30 -7.60 -6.80 6.51
C ALA A 30 -6.99 -6.70 7.92
N TRP A 31 -5.77 -7.21 8.11
CA TRP A 31 -5.02 -7.11 9.36
C TRP A 31 -4.76 -5.65 9.77
N ILE A 32 -4.24 -4.81 8.86
CA ILE A 32 -3.97 -3.39 9.14
C ILE A 32 -5.25 -2.66 9.56
N ASN A 33 -6.34 -2.87 8.82
CA ASN A 33 -7.61 -2.23 9.09
C ASN A 33 -8.23 -2.70 10.42
N HIS A 34 -8.03 -3.96 10.80
CA HIS A 34 -8.51 -4.49 12.07
C HIS A 34 -7.71 -3.95 13.26
N GLU A 35 -6.38 -3.97 13.18
CA GLU A 35 -5.51 -3.68 14.32
C GLU A 35 -5.19 -2.19 14.51
N TYR A 36 -5.13 -1.41 13.42
CA TYR A 36 -4.61 -0.05 13.46
C TYR A 36 -5.58 1.05 13.01
N ALA A 37 -6.67 0.70 12.33
CA ALA A 37 -7.68 1.69 11.93
C ALA A 37 -8.77 1.82 13.01
N TRP A 38 -8.69 2.84 13.86
CA TRP A 38 -9.74 3.11 14.84
C TRP A 38 -10.94 3.85 14.22
N ARG A 39 -10.70 4.66 13.18
CA ARG A 39 -11.75 5.43 12.48
C ARG A 39 -11.87 4.99 11.03
N PRO A 40 -13.06 5.04 10.40
CA PRO A 40 -13.23 4.72 8.99
C PRO A 40 -12.31 5.53 8.05
N ALA A 41 -12.06 6.79 8.38
CA ALA A 41 -11.13 7.64 7.63
C ALA A 41 -9.67 7.13 7.68
N GLN A 42 -9.34 6.22 8.59
CA GLN A 42 -8.04 5.58 8.75
C GLN A 42 -7.92 4.21 8.10
N MET A 43 -9.01 3.71 7.50
CA MET A 43 -8.93 2.44 6.78
C MET A 43 -8.17 2.62 5.48
N VAL A 44 -7.32 1.63 5.16
CA VAL A 44 -6.89 1.34 3.80
C VAL A 44 -8.16 0.98 3.01
N PRO A 45 -8.47 1.68 1.90
CA PRO A 45 -9.73 1.47 1.20
C PRO A 45 -9.78 0.11 0.51
N ALA A 46 -10.99 -0.46 0.35
CA ALA A 46 -11.17 -1.73 -0.37
C ALA A 46 -10.72 -1.67 -1.84
N CYS A 47 -10.70 -0.47 -2.43
CA CYS A 47 -10.15 -0.24 -3.77
C CYS A 47 -8.62 -0.08 -3.81
N TRP A 48 -7.89 -0.43 -2.75
CA TRP A 48 -6.43 -0.43 -2.71
C TRP A 48 -5.77 -1.06 -3.95
N PRO A 49 -6.31 -2.09 -4.64
CA PRO A 49 -5.67 -2.65 -5.83
C PRO A 49 -5.57 -1.66 -6.99
N HIS A 50 -6.48 -0.68 -7.05
CA HIS A 50 -6.51 0.37 -8.07
C HIS A 50 -5.55 1.53 -7.72
N HIS A 51 -4.89 1.46 -6.57
CA HIS A 51 -3.97 2.47 -6.08
C HIS A 51 -2.56 1.89 -6.01
N ALA A 52 -1.83 1.96 -7.14
CA ALA A 52 -0.48 1.40 -7.26
C ALA A 52 0.48 1.85 -6.13
N HIS A 53 0.32 3.06 -5.63
CA HIS A 53 1.14 3.59 -4.53
C HIS A 53 0.84 2.94 -3.17
N ILE A 54 -0.37 2.41 -2.96
CA ILE A 54 -0.73 1.62 -1.78
C ILE A 54 -0.22 0.20 -1.96
N ALA A 55 -0.53 -0.42 -3.11
CA ALA A 55 -0.13 -1.79 -3.44
C ALA A 55 1.38 -2.03 -3.32
N ARG A 56 2.22 -1.05 -3.69
CA ARG A 56 3.69 -1.15 -3.55
C ARG A 56 4.19 -1.09 -2.11
N GLU A 57 3.46 -0.44 -1.22
CA GLU A 57 3.92 -0.23 0.16
C GLU A 57 3.42 -1.31 1.14
N LEU A 58 2.29 -1.96 0.84
CA LEU A 58 1.68 -3.00 1.70
C LEU A 58 2.61 -4.19 1.99
N PRO A 59 3.20 -4.87 0.99
CA PRO A 59 4.14 -5.96 1.24
C PRO A 59 5.33 -5.55 2.09
N VAL A 60 5.91 -4.38 1.80
CA VAL A 60 7.08 -3.86 2.51
C VAL A 60 6.74 -3.66 3.97
N LEU A 61 5.59 -3.04 4.26
CA LEU A 61 5.12 -2.80 5.63
C LEU A 61 4.92 -4.11 6.41
N ALA A 62 4.33 -5.11 5.78
CA ALA A 62 4.11 -6.43 6.38
C ALA A 62 5.42 -7.20 6.62
N VAL A 63 6.36 -7.16 5.67
CA VAL A 63 7.68 -7.80 5.83
C VAL A 63 8.48 -7.11 6.94
N LEU A 64 8.52 -5.78 6.99
CA LEU A 64 9.19 -5.04 8.08
C LEU A 64 8.56 -5.36 9.43
N ARG A 65 7.23 -5.54 9.48
CA ARG A 65 6.52 -5.93 10.70
C ARG A 65 6.95 -7.32 11.17
N TRP A 66 7.08 -8.27 10.24
CA TRP A 66 7.53 -9.63 10.50
C TRP A 66 9.00 -9.67 10.92
N GLU A 67 9.89 -8.93 10.25
CA GLU A 67 11.30 -8.82 10.63
C GLU A 67 11.45 -8.27 12.05
N ALA A 68 10.69 -7.23 12.39
CA ALA A 68 10.65 -6.66 13.74
C ALA A 68 10.17 -7.66 14.80
N GLU A 69 9.23 -8.54 14.43
CA GLU A 69 8.69 -9.61 15.28
C GLU A 69 9.72 -10.70 15.58
N ASN A 70 10.62 -10.95 14.63
CA ASN A 70 11.67 -11.96 14.72
C ASN A 70 13.02 -11.38 15.20
N ALA A 71 13.06 -10.08 15.50
CA ALA A 71 14.25 -9.40 15.98
C ALA A 71 14.61 -9.84 17.41
N THR A 72 15.91 -9.92 17.69
CA THR A 72 16.41 -10.24 19.05
C THR A 72 16.33 -9.05 20.02
N ALA A 73 16.08 -7.86 19.49
CA ALA A 73 16.10 -6.61 20.25
C ALA A 73 14.97 -5.67 19.75
N PRO A 74 14.46 -4.76 20.60
CA PRO A 74 13.20 -4.05 20.35
C PRO A 74 13.29 -2.94 19.29
N GLN A 75 14.48 -2.62 18.79
CA GLN A 75 14.72 -1.46 17.93
C GLN A 75 13.89 -1.52 16.65
N LEU A 76 13.85 -2.67 15.96
CA LEU A 76 13.06 -2.81 14.74
C LEU A 76 11.55 -2.66 15.00
N MET A 77 11.08 -3.09 16.16
CA MET A 77 9.68 -2.89 16.56
C MET A 77 9.39 -1.42 16.87
N GLU A 78 10.30 -0.73 17.55
CA GLU A 78 10.18 0.72 17.79
C GLU A 78 10.18 1.49 16.46
N GLU A 79 11.10 1.16 15.56
CA GLU A 79 11.20 1.79 14.24
C GLU A 79 9.95 1.55 13.40
N TRP A 80 9.39 0.34 13.41
CA TRP A 80 8.17 0.03 12.70
C TRP A 80 6.99 0.87 13.21
N ASN A 81 6.82 0.93 14.54
CA ASN A 81 5.73 1.67 15.18
C ASN A 81 5.89 3.19 15.05
N ARG A 82 7.12 3.70 15.07
CA ARG A 82 7.40 5.13 15.07
C ARG A 82 7.52 5.72 13.67
N TYR A 83 8.03 4.94 12.73
CA TYR A 83 8.39 5.44 11.40
C TYR A 83 7.67 4.68 10.29
N ALA A 84 7.84 3.36 10.17
CA ALA A 84 7.35 2.65 8.99
C ALA A 84 5.82 2.75 8.83
N PHE A 85 5.08 2.40 9.88
CA PHE A 85 3.62 2.42 9.85
C PHE A 85 3.03 3.83 9.78
N PRO A 86 3.41 4.80 10.66
CA PRO A 86 2.87 6.16 10.59
C PRO A 86 3.15 6.84 9.26
N MET A 87 4.36 6.69 8.69
CA MET A 87 4.67 7.35 7.42
C MET A 87 3.96 6.72 6.22
N PHE A 88 3.75 5.40 6.21
CA PHE A 88 2.88 4.77 5.21
C PHE A 88 1.47 5.38 5.26
N TYR A 89 0.93 5.47 6.47
CA TYR A 89 -0.41 5.98 6.70
C TYR A 89 -0.55 7.44 6.24
N ASP A 90 0.41 8.30 6.60
CA ASP A 90 0.43 9.71 6.19
C ASP A 90 0.56 9.86 4.67
N ARG A 91 1.45 9.10 4.02
CA ARG A 91 1.58 9.11 2.55
C ARG A 91 0.31 8.65 1.86
N MET A 92 -0.33 7.60 2.38
CA MET A 92 -1.61 7.12 1.86
C MET A 92 -2.72 8.17 2.02
N ALA A 93 -2.81 8.82 3.19
CA ALA A 93 -3.72 9.94 3.45
C ALA A 93 -3.50 11.09 2.48
N GLN A 94 -2.26 11.53 2.34
CA GLN A 94 -1.91 12.63 1.47
C GLN A 94 -2.19 12.34 -0.01
N ARG A 95 -1.84 11.14 -0.50
CA ARG A 95 -2.02 10.77 -1.92
C ARG A 95 -3.48 10.51 -2.29
N LEU A 96 -4.26 9.95 -1.37
CA LEU A 96 -5.70 9.80 -1.56
C LEU A 96 -6.43 11.15 -1.43
N GLY A 97 -5.90 12.10 -0.66
CA GLY A 97 -6.45 13.45 -0.52
C GLY A 97 -7.94 13.43 -0.14
N GLU A 98 -8.73 14.27 -0.81
CA GLU A 98 -10.18 14.37 -0.64
C GLU A 98 -10.97 13.26 -1.37
N SER A 99 -10.31 12.19 -1.81
CA SER A 99 -11.00 11.11 -2.53
C SER A 99 -12.04 10.42 -1.66
N SER A 100 -13.12 9.98 -2.30
CA SER A 100 -14.19 9.25 -1.66
C SER A 100 -13.92 7.73 -1.53
N CYS A 101 -12.71 7.28 -1.89
CA CYS A 101 -12.26 5.88 -1.82
C CYS A 101 -12.44 5.29 -0.41
N ARG A 102 -12.13 6.06 0.64
CA ARG A 102 -12.28 5.63 2.05
C ARG A 102 -13.73 5.49 2.50
N THR A 103 -14.68 6.02 1.71
CA THR A 103 -16.12 5.91 1.93
C THR A 103 -16.79 4.92 0.97
N GLY A 104 -16.00 4.08 0.29
CA GLY A 104 -16.50 3.08 -0.66
C GLY A 104 -16.93 3.64 -2.01
N ARG A 105 -16.63 4.91 -2.31
CA ARG A 105 -16.96 5.56 -3.60
C ARG A 105 -15.66 5.81 -4.35
N HIS A 106 -15.15 4.79 -5.04
CA HIS A 106 -13.93 4.91 -5.83
C HIS A 106 -14.16 5.79 -7.07
N GLN A 107 -13.11 6.54 -7.44
CA GLN A 107 -12.99 7.24 -8.71
C GLN A 107 -11.67 6.80 -9.33
N ASP A 108 -11.72 6.27 -10.55
CA ASP A 108 -10.57 5.56 -11.18
C ASP A 108 -9.32 6.44 -11.24
N TRP A 109 -9.41 7.63 -11.82
CA TRP A 109 -8.30 8.57 -11.87
C TRP A 109 -8.77 10.03 -11.89
N PRO A 110 -8.87 10.69 -10.73
CA PRO A 110 -9.36 12.07 -10.65
C PRO A 110 -8.52 13.09 -11.44
N ALA A 111 -7.25 12.78 -11.70
CA ALA A 111 -6.33 13.66 -12.41
C ALA A 111 -6.17 13.35 -13.91
N GLU A 112 -6.89 12.37 -14.45
CA GLU A 112 -6.75 11.89 -15.85
C GLU A 112 -6.86 13.03 -16.88
N SER A 113 -7.89 13.88 -16.74
CA SER A 113 -8.12 14.99 -17.67
C SER A 113 -6.96 15.99 -17.68
N ARG A 114 -6.42 16.32 -16.50
CA ARG A 114 -5.27 17.22 -16.36
C ARG A 114 -3.98 16.58 -16.87
N TYR A 115 -3.80 15.28 -16.64
CA TYR A 115 -2.65 14.53 -17.15
C TYR A 115 -2.66 14.45 -18.68
N THR A 116 -3.82 14.17 -19.28
CA THR A 116 -3.98 14.15 -20.73
C THR A 116 -3.65 15.51 -21.33
N ALA A 117 -4.17 16.60 -20.75
CA ALA A 117 -3.84 17.96 -21.17
C ALA A 117 -2.34 18.27 -21.05
N PHE A 118 -1.65 17.76 -20.02
CA PHE A 118 -0.20 17.89 -19.88
C PHE A 118 0.57 17.16 -21.01
N LEU A 119 0.15 15.95 -21.38
CA LEU A 119 0.75 15.22 -22.49
C LEU A 119 0.56 15.95 -23.83
N ASP A 120 -0.63 16.49 -24.07
CA ASP A 120 -0.92 17.22 -25.31
C ASP A 120 -0.16 18.55 -25.40
N ALA A 121 0.03 19.25 -24.28
CA ALA A 121 0.84 20.48 -24.23
C ALA A 121 2.35 20.22 -24.38
N SER A 122 2.80 18.98 -24.19
CA SER A 122 4.21 18.56 -24.30
C SER A 122 4.56 17.97 -25.67
N ARG A 123 3.62 17.94 -26.61
CA ARG A 123 3.80 17.52 -28.01
C ARG A 123 3.99 18.73 -28.91
#